data_AF-A0A380CNC9-F1
#
_entry.id   AF-A0A380CNC9-F1
#
_cell.length_a   1.000
_cell.length_b   1.000
_cell.length_c   1.000
_cell.angle_alpha   90.00
_cell.angle_beta   90.00
_cell.angle_gamma   90.00
#
_symmetry.space_group_name_H-M   'P 1'
#
loop_
_entity.id
_entity.type
_entity.pdbx_description
1 polymer ?
#
loop_
_entity_poly.entity_id
_entity_poly.type
_entity_poly.pdbx_seq_one_letter_code
_entity_poly.pdbx_strand_id
1 'polypeptide(L)'
;MKRSWTALVLFFIGCLGAYAGQPNKTTDRHVIDGRAQGTTYHIVYYAEKTISKTAIDSILMDIDNSMSVYNKNSLISKFNLPETTSIEMDHHMQKVVNKSFAYYKLSKGQFDITVAPLVQLWGFGPARISALPDEEQIRETLKNVGMNQLKVRGKRLLKKNPKVSIDLNGIAQGYSVDVLADYLLQQGIQNFIVELGGSCVSVVKSLTENG
;
A
#
# COMPACT_ATOMS: atom_id res chain seq x y z
N MET A 1 -21.31 -10.40 93.78
CA MET A 1 -20.64 -10.31 92.46
C MET A 1 -21.72 -9.96 91.43
N LYS A 2 -21.97 -8.68 91.13
CA LYS A 2 -21.51 -7.91 89.93
C LYS A 2 -21.64 -8.72 88.61
N ARG A 3 -22.31 -8.29 87.53
CA ARG A 3 -23.08 -7.08 87.19
C ARG A 3 -23.76 -7.30 85.81
N SER A 4 -25.03 -6.88 85.70
CA SER A 4 -25.70 -6.13 84.61
C SER A 4 -25.76 -6.63 83.15
N TRP A 5 -26.99 -6.58 82.64
CA TRP A 5 -27.44 -6.67 81.24
C TRP A 5 -27.57 -5.24 80.66
N THR A 6 -27.09 -4.97 79.43
CA THR A 6 -27.52 -3.84 78.58
C THR A 6 -27.13 -4.09 77.12
N ALA A 7 -28.08 -3.84 76.21
CA ALA A 7 -27.96 -3.92 74.76
C ALA A 7 -27.06 -2.82 74.14
N LEU A 8 -26.54 -3.05 72.93
CA LEU A 8 -26.34 -1.99 71.94
C LEU A 8 -26.24 -2.56 70.51
N VAL A 9 -27.13 -2.08 69.64
CA VAL A 9 -27.10 -2.17 68.16
C VAL A 9 -26.13 -1.10 67.65
N LEU A 10 -25.25 -1.37 66.66
CA LEU A 10 -24.66 -0.34 65.80
C LEU A 10 -24.11 -0.90 64.46
N PHE A 11 -24.82 -0.52 63.39
CA PHE A 11 -24.43 -0.22 62.00
C PHE A 11 -22.95 -0.34 61.57
N PHE A 12 -22.69 -1.01 60.44
CA PHE A 12 -21.72 -0.50 59.46
C PHE A 12 -22.26 -0.59 58.03
N ILE A 13 -22.31 0.60 57.43
CA ILE A 13 -22.77 0.97 56.09
C ILE A 13 -21.69 0.62 55.07
N GLY A 14 -22.12 0.10 53.92
CA GLY A 14 -21.66 0.55 52.60
C GLY A 14 -20.20 0.33 52.21
N CYS A 15 -19.98 -0.67 51.38
CA CYS A 15 -19.10 -0.55 50.21
C CYS A 15 -19.84 -1.14 49.00
N LEU A 16 -20.88 -0.44 48.55
CA LEU A 16 -21.26 -0.47 47.13
C LEU A 16 -20.09 0.20 46.40
N GLY A 17 -19.05 -0.58 46.14
CA GLY A 17 -17.99 -0.18 45.23
C GLY A 17 -18.65 0.09 43.89
N ALA A 18 -18.72 1.36 43.52
CA ALA A 18 -19.06 1.77 42.17
C ALA A 18 -18.06 1.07 41.24
N TYR A 19 -18.52 -0.01 40.60
CA TYR A 19 -17.93 -0.49 39.36
C TYR A 19 -18.28 0.57 38.32
N ALA A 20 -17.58 1.71 38.40
CA ALA A 20 -17.54 2.67 37.33
C ALA A 20 -16.83 1.93 36.19
N GLY A 21 -17.62 1.24 35.36
CA GLY A 21 -17.16 0.70 34.11
C GLY A 21 -16.38 1.81 33.41
N GLN A 22 -15.11 1.56 33.10
CA GLN A 22 -14.34 2.51 32.32
C GLN A 22 -15.18 2.87 31.09
N PRO A 23 -15.35 4.15 30.76
CA PRO A 23 -16.11 4.54 29.58
C PRO A 23 -15.51 3.78 28.41
N ASN A 24 -16.32 2.94 27.78
CA ASN A 24 -15.92 2.22 26.58
C ASN A 24 -15.46 3.29 25.60
N LYS A 25 -14.16 3.35 25.27
CA LYS A 25 -13.61 4.41 24.44
C LYS A 25 -14.31 4.36 23.09
N THR A 26 -15.25 5.28 22.87
CA THR A 26 -16.00 5.35 21.62
C THR A 26 -15.05 5.83 20.53
N THR A 27 -14.67 4.92 19.64
CA THR A 27 -13.91 5.26 18.44
C THR A 27 -14.87 5.76 17.37
N ASP A 28 -14.70 7.02 16.94
CA ASP A 28 -15.50 7.59 15.86
C ASP A 28 -15.12 6.99 14.51
N ARG A 29 -16.11 6.83 13.63
CA ARG A 29 -15.91 6.40 12.24
C ARG A 29 -15.51 7.59 11.39
N HIS A 30 -14.37 7.48 10.72
CA HIS A 30 -13.85 8.48 9.79
C HIS A 30 -13.72 7.91 8.38
N VAL A 31 -13.85 8.79 7.37
CA VAL A 31 -13.73 8.43 5.96
C VAL A 31 -12.83 9.44 5.25
N ILE A 32 -11.94 8.96 4.39
CA ILE A 32 -11.11 9.77 3.50
C ILE A 32 -11.19 9.19 2.09
N ASP A 33 -11.60 10.03 1.14
CA ASP A 33 -11.76 9.70 -0.27
C ASP A 33 -10.92 10.59 -1.15
N GLY A 34 -10.43 10.06 -2.27
CA GLY A 34 -9.71 10.86 -3.25
C GLY A 34 -9.39 10.10 -4.52
N ARG A 35 -8.49 10.70 -5.32
CA ARG A 35 -8.02 10.13 -6.59
C ARG A 35 -6.51 10.00 -6.55
N ALA A 36 -6.01 8.86 -7.00
CA ALA A 36 -4.59 8.58 -7.14
C ALA A 36 -4.39 7.44 -8.15
N GLN A 37 -3.23 7.38 -8.80
CA GLN A 37 -2.83 6.26 -9.67
C GLN A 37 -3.89 5.90 -10.74
N GLY A 38 -4.48 6.93 -11.35
CA GLY A 38 -5.49 6.78 -12.41
C GLY A 38 -6.89 6.35 -11.93
N THR A 39 -7.09 6.19 -10.63
CA THR A 39 -8.33 5.66 -10.04
C THR A 39 -8.72 6.42 -8.76
N THR A 40 -9.59 5.87 -7.93
CA THR A 40 -10.01 6.37 -6.62
C THR A 40 -9.40 5.55 -5.49
N TYR A 41 -9.28 6.18 -4.32
CA TYR A 41 -9.04 5.49 -3.06
C TYR A 41 -10.16 5.79 -2.07
N HIS A 42 -10.44 4.81 -1.21
CA HIS A 42 -11.40 4.89 -0.12
C HIS A 42 -10.77 4.35 1.17
N ILE A 43 -10.70 5.18 2.21
CA ILE A 43 -10.16 4.79 3.52
C ILE A 43 -11.24 4.99 4.57
N VAL A 44 -11.54 3.94 5.32
CA VAL A 44 -12.43 4.01 6.49
C VAL A 44 -11.65 3.55 7.71
N TYR A 45 -11.71 4.32 8.79
CA TYR A 45 -11.05 3.95 10.03
C TYR A 45 -11.84 4.37 11.26
N TYR A 46 -11.55 3.72 12.39
CA TYR A 46 -12.17 4.00 13.68
C TYR A 46 -11.11 4.48 14.67
N ALA A 47 -11.21 5.72 15.12
CA ALA A 47 -10.26 6.33 16.05
C ALA A 47 -10.83 7.58 16.75
N GLU A 48 -10.26 7.94 17.90
CA GLU A 48 -10.55 9.22 18.60
C GLU A 48 -10.00 10.44 17.85
N LYS A 49 -8.98 10.24 17.01
CA LYS A 49 -8.31 11.30 16.25
C LYS A 49 -8.57 11.17 14.75
N THR A 50 -8.51 12.30 14.06
CA THR A 50 -8.56 12.36 12.60
C THR A 50 -7.15 12.33 11.99
N ILE A 51 -7.07 11.79 10.78
CA ILE A 51 -5.90 11.84 9.90
C ILE A 51 -6.13 12.87 8.81
N SER A 52 -5.08 13.63 8.51
CA SER A 52 -5.12 14.60 7.41
C SER A 52 -5.14 13.88 6.06
N LYS A 53 -6.14 14.23 5.22
CA LYS A 53 -6.18 13.81 3.81
C LYS A 53 -4.88 14.19 3.07
N THR A 54 -4.32 15.35 3.37
CA THR A 54 -3.07 15.81 2.74
C THR A 54 -1.90 14.86 3.01
N ALA A 55 -1.85 14.21 4.18
CA ALA A 55 -0.81 13.23 4.46
C ALA A 55 -0.96 11.97 3.59
N ILE A 56 -2.20 11.50 3.41
CA ILE A 56 -2.53 10.37 2.52
C ILE A 56 -2.17 10.72 1.07
N ASP A 57 -2.60 11.89 0.59
CA ASP A 57 -2.30 12.36 -0.76
C ASP A 57 -0.79 12.50 -1.00
N SER A 58 -0.03 12.98 0.01
CA SER A 58 1.43 13.10 -0.09
C SER A 58 2.10 11.74 -0.25
N ILE A 59 1.71 10.75 0.54
CA ILE A 59 2.26 9.39 0.43
C ILE A 59 1.99 8.81 -0.96
N LEU A 60 0.75 8.96 -1.45
CA LEU A 60 0.37 8.46 -2.78
C LEU A 60 1.12 9.20 -3.90
N MET A 61 1.38 10.50 -3.73
CA MET A 61 2.17 11.30 -4.66
C MET A 61 3.65 10.87 -4.69
N ASP A 62 4.24 10.55 -3.53
CA ASP A 62 5.61 10.05 -3.46
C ASP A 62 5.76 8.71 -4.20
N ILE A 63 4.77 7.83 -4.05
CA ILE A 63 4.70 6.56 -4.79
C ILE A 63 4.51 6.80 -6.30
N ASP A 64 3.67 7.75 -6.70
CA ASP A 64 3.48 8.12 -8.11
C ASP A 64 4.79 8.65 -8.75
N ASN A 65 5.48 9.56 -8.06
CA ASN A 65 6.78 10.09 -8.46
C ASN A 65 7.85 8.99 -8.56
N SER A 66 7.67 7.87 -7.85
CA SER A 66 8.55 6.72 -7.95
C SER A 66 8.20 5.84 -9.17
N MET A 67 6.94 5.43 -9.30
CA MET A 67 6.57 4.24 -10.11
C MET A 67 5.47 4.48 -11.16
N SER A 68 5.04 5.71 -11.39
CA SER A 68 4.02 6.01 -12.40
C SER A 68 4.61 6.15 -13.80
N VAL A 69 4.24 5.26 -14.71
CA VAL A 69 4.61 5.35 -16.15
C VAL A 69 3.89 6.50 -16.88
N TYR A 70 2.86 7.09 -16.26
CA TYR A 70 2.14 8.24 -16.80
C TYR A 70 2.77 9.58 -16.40
N ASN A 71 3.55 9.60 -15.31
CA ASN A 71 4.31 10.75 -14.87
C ASN A 71 5.68 10.77 -15.56
N LYS A 72 5.90 11.71 -16.49
CA LYS A 72 7.15 11.82 -17.26
C LYS A 72 8.39 12.07 -16.40
N ASN A 73 8.20 12.62 -15.19
CA ASN A 73 9.29 12.96 -14.28
C ASN A 73 9.57 11.84 -13.25
N SER A 74 8.76 10.78 -13.26
CA SER A 74 8.91 9.68 -12.31
C SER A 74 10.21 8.92 -12.50
N LEU A 75 10.63 8.22 -11.44
CA LEU A 75 11.84 7.41 -11.48
C LEU A 75 11.73 6.27 -12.50
N ILE A 76 10.57 5.59 -12.56
CA ILE A 76 10.31 4.54 -13.56
C ILE A 76 10.35 5.08 -15.00
N SER A 77 9.78 6.27 -15.25
CA SER A 77 9.77 6.86 -16.59
C SER A 77 11.19 7.18 -17.05
N LYS A 78 12.03 7.72 -16.15
CA LYS A 78 13.46 7.95 -16.42
C LYS A 78 14.22 6.66 -16.69
N PHE A 79 13.93 5.58 -15.97
CA PHE A 79 14.54 4.27 -16.21
C PHE A 79 14.12 3.67 -17.56
N ASN A 80 12.88 3.93 -17.99
CA ASN A 80 12.33 3.43 -19.25
C ASN A 80 12.89 4.12 -20.49
N LEU A 81 13.59 5.25 -20.35
CA LEU A 81 14.27 5.91 -21.45
C LEU A 81 15.36 5.02 -22.07
N PRO A 82 15.53 4.99 -23.41
CA PRO A 82 16.54 4.17 -24.07
C PRO A 82 17.98 4.47 -23.64
N GLU A 83 18.30 5.72 -23.34
CA GLU A 83 19.63 6.18 -22.91
C GLU A 83 19.98 5.77 -21.48
N THR A 84 18.99 5.43 -20.65
CA THR A 84 19.20 5.06 -19.24
C THR A 84 19.53 3.58 -19.12
N THR A 85 20.79 3.20 -18.88
CA THR A 85 21.16 1.78 -18.68
C THR A 85 21.08 1.34 -17.22
N SER A 86 21.08 2.29 -16.29
CA SER A 86 20.91 2.03 -14.86
C SER A 86 20.32 3.23 -14.13
N ILE A 87 19.58 2.95 -13.06
CA ILE A 87 19.05 3.99 -12.18
C ILE A 87 19.24 3.60 -10.72
N GLU A 88 19.40 4.59 -9.85
CA GLU A 88 19.30 4.38 -8.41
C GLU A 88 17.82 4.40 -8.02
N MET A 89 17.35 3.32 -7.42
CA MET A 89 15.98 3.20 -6.94
C MET A 89 15.82 3.91 -5.61
N ASP A 90 14.70 4.59 -5.44
CA ASP A 90 14.23 4.96 -4.10
C ASP A 90 13.72 3.73 -3.34
N HIS A 91 13.26 3.96 -2.11
CA HIS A 91 12.79 2.87 -1.25
C HIS A 91 11.47 2.22 -1.74
N HIS A 92 10.59 2.96 -2.41
CA HIS A 92 9.34 2.44 -2.96
C HIS A 92 9.62 1.50 -4.14
N MET A 93 10.33 2.01 -5.15
CA MET A 93 10.72 1.26 -6.34
C MET A 93 11.56 0.03 -5.96
N GLN A 94 12.47 0.16 -4.98
CA GLN A 94 13.27 -0.98 -4.52
C GLN A 94 12.40 -2.10 -3.92
N LYS A 95 11.44 -1.76 -3.05
CA LYS A 95 10.53 -2.77 -2.46
C LYS A 95 9.74 -3.50 -3.55
N VAL A 96 9.15 -2.75 -4.48
CA VAL A 96 8.30 -3.30 -5.55
C VAL A 96 9.10 -4.11 -6.57
N VAL A 97 10.25 -3.61 -7.02
CA VAL A 97 11.14 -4.33 -7.95
C VAL A 97 11.62 -5.64 -7.32
N ASN A 98 12.10 -5.61 -6.07
CA ASN A 98 12.54 -6.82 -5.40
C ASN A 98 11.42 -7.86 -5.27
N LYS A 99 10.20 -7.42 -4.92
CA LYS A 99 9.03 -8.30 -4.86
C LYS A 99 8.67 -8.84 -6.24
N SER A 100 8.84 -8.05 -7.28
CA SER A 100 8.61 -8.45 -8.67
C SER A 100 9.55 -9.57 -9.13
N PHE A 101 10.83 -9.52 -8.76
CA PHE A 101 11.76 -10.65 -8.99
C PHE A 101 11.32 -11.92 -8.26
N ALA A 102 10.81 -11.80 -7.03
CA ALA A 102 10.28 -12.94 -6.29
C ALA A 102 9.04 -13.53 -6.97
N TYR A 103 8.08 -12.70 -7.38
CA TYR A 103 6.87 -13.15 -8.07
C TYR A 103 7.14 -13.70 -9.47
N TYR A 104 8.12 -13.18 -10.21
CA TYR A 104 8.57 -13.78 -11.47
C TYR A 104 9.00 -15.23 -11.25
N LYS A 105 9.80 -15.50 -10.21
CA LYS A 105 10.22 -16.86 -9.86
C LYS A 105 9.05 -17.74 -9.43
N LEU A 106 8.20 -17.24 -8.54
CA LEU A 106 7.05 -18.00 -7.99
C LEU A 106 6.02 -18.35 -9.07
N SER A 107 5.78 -17.43 -9.99
CA SER A 107 4.84 -17.60 -11.11
C SER A 107 5.41 -18.37 -12.30
N LYS A 108 6.68 -18.83 -12.21
CA LYS A 108 7.41 -19.48 -13.31
C LYS A 108 7.47 -18.61 -14.57
N GLY A 109 7.65 -17.31 -14.39
CA GLY A 109 7.80 -16.33 -15.47
C GLY A 109 6.52 -15.70 -15.99
N GLN A 110 5.35 -16.04 -15.43
CA GLN A 110 4.08 -15.45 -15.86
C GLN A 110 3.90 -14.00 -15.38
N PHE A 111 4.40 -13.68 -14.18
CA PHE A 111 4.47 -12.30 -13.69
C PHE A 111 5.81 -11.68 -14.13
N ASP A 112 5.80 -10.87 -15.19
CA ASP A 112 7.00 -10.24 -15.73
C ASP A 112 6.78 -8.73 -15.87
N ILE A 113 7.54 -7.93 -15.10
CA ILE A 113 7.42 -6.46 -15.13
C ILE A 113 8.04 -5.83 -16.38
N THR A 114 8.74 -6.59 -17.23
CA THR A 114 9.35 -6.10 -18.48
C THR A 114 8.41 -6.17 -19.68
N VAL A 115 7.14 -6.54 -19.49
CA VAL A 115 6.12 -6.56 -20.54
C VAL A 115 5.69 -5.17 -21.01
N ALA A 116 6.23 -4.11 -20.41
CA ALA A 116 5.92 -2.72 -20.75
C ALA A 116 5.97 -2.38 -22.24
N PRO A 117 6.95 -2.85 -23.04
CA PRO A 117 6.94 -2.64 -24.49
C PRO A 117 5.68 -3.19 -25.17
N LEU A 118 5.20 -4.36 -24.74
CA LEU A 118 3.97 -4.95 -25.27
C LEU A 118 2.74 -4.19 -24.78
N VAL A 119 2.68 -3.84 -23.50
CA VAL A 119 1.59 -3.02 -22.93
C VAL A 119 1.42 -1.72 -23.73
N GLN A 120 2.53 -1.06 -24.05
CA GLN A 120 2.53 0.16 -24.88
C GLN A 120 2.11 -0.12 -26.32
N LEU A 121 2.62 -1.20 -26.94
CA LEU A 121 2.27 -1.60 -28.30
C LEU A 121 0.76 -1.83 -28.47
N TRP A 122 0.12 -2.40 -27.45
CA TRP A 122 -1.33 -2.64 -27.41
C TRP A 122 -2.16 -1.43 -26.97
N GLY A 123 -1.53 -0.28 -26.69
CA GLY A 123 -2.24 0.95 -26.34
C GLY A 123 -2.75 1.02 -24.90
N PHE A 124 -2.28 0.12 -24.02
CA PHE A 124 -2.59 0.15 -22.58
C PHE A 124 -1.63 1.05 -21.79
N GLY A 125 -0.59 1.59 -22.44
CA GLY A 125 0.34 2.55 -21.86
C GLY A 125 -0.11 4.02 -21.97
N PRO A 126 0.79 4.99 -21.68
CA PRO A 126 0.49 6.41 -21.78
C PRO A 126 0.36 6.91 -23.24
N ALA A 127 0.94 6.19 -24.20
CA ALA A 127 0.87 6.53 -25.62
C ALA A 127 -0.43 6.02 -26.25
N ARG A 128 -1.08 6.85 -27.07
CA ARG A 128 -2.22 6.43 -27.89
C ARG A 128 -1.71 5.68 -29.12
N ILE A 129 -2.41 4.62 -29.50
CA ILE A 129 -2.16 3.88 -30.75
C ILE A 129 -3.23 4.24 -31.79
N SER A 130 -2.83 4.25 -33.06
CA SER A 130 -3.73 4.50 -34.20
C SER A 130 -4.26 3.22 -34.84
N ALA A 131 -3.56 2.10 -34.63
CA ALA A 131 -3.92 0.77 -35.14
C ALA A 131 -3.41 -0.30 -34.17
N LEU A 132 -4.05 -1.47 -34.19
CA LEU A 132 -3.59 -2.65 -33.47
C LEU A 132 -2.32 -3.21 -34.11
N PRO A 133 -1.41 -3.83 -33.32
CA PRO A 133 -0.17 -4.34 -33.85
C PRO A 133 -0.37 -5.59 -34.71
N ASP A 134 0.45 -5.72 -35.76
CA ASP A 134 0.57 -6.95 -36.52
C ASP A 134 1.51 -7.98 -35.83
N GLU A 135 1.55 -9.20 -36.35
CA GLU A 135 2.38 -10.27 -35.77
C GLU A 135 3.88 -9.96 -35.81
N GLU A 136 4.37 -9.23 -36.82
CA GLU A 136 5.77 -8.88 -36.94
C GLU A 136 6.17 -7.87 -35.86
N GLN A 137 5.36 -6.84 -35.65
CA GLN A 137 5.52 -5.86 -34.59
C GLN A 137 5.52 -6.53 -33.20
N ILE A 138 4.64 -7.51 -32.98
CA ILE A 138 4.62 -8.30 -31.73
C ILE A 138 5.93 -9.08 -31.56
N ARG A 139 6.36 -9.83 -32.59
CA ARG A 139 7.61 -10.61 -32.55
C ARG A 139 8.84 -9.75 -32.30
N GLU A 140 8.93 -8.59 -32.94
CA GLU A 140 10.05 -7.65 -32.72
C GLU A 140 10.03 -7.05 -31.32
N THR A 141 8.84 -6.73 -30.81
CA THR A 141 8.68 -6.15 -29.46
C THR A 141 9.03 -7.16 -28.38
N LEU A 142 8.70 -8.44 -28.57
CA LEU A 142 9.02 -9.53 -27.64
C LEU A 142 10.53 -9.67 -27.36
N LYS A 143 11.41 -9.28 -28.30
CA LYS A 143 12.87 -9.28 -28.08
C LYS A 143 13.31 -8.32 -26.97
N ASN A 144 12.48 -7.33 -26.66
CA ASN A 144 12.73 -6.32 -25.61
C ASN A 144 12.07 -6.68 -24.27
N VAL A 145 11.46 -7.87 -24.17
CA VAL A 145 10.84 -8.39 -22.95
C VAL A 145 11.72 -9.49 -22.36
N GLY A 146 11.86 -9.49 -21.04
CA GLY A 146 12.48 -10.57 -20.26
C GLY A 146 13.13 -10.06 -18.97
N MET A 147 12.70 -10.58 -17.81
CA MET A 147 13.32 -10.29 -16.50
C MET A 147 14.82 -10.62 -16.42
N ASN A 148 15.31 -11.57 -17.21
CA ASN A 148 16.74 -11.91 -17.32
C ASN A 148 17.61 -10.77 -17.90
N GLN A 149 16.99 -9.77 -18.50
CA GLN A 149 17.62 -8.55 -18.99
C GLN A 149 17.82 -7.50 -17.89
N LEU A 150 17.14 -7.66 -16.74
CA LEU A 150 17.28 -6.81 -15.58
C LEU A 150 18.27 -7.40 -14.56
N LYS A 151 18.92 -6.53 -13.80
CA LYS A 151 19.74 -6.91 -12.64
C LYS A 151 19.66 -5.86 -11.56
N VAL A 152 19.44 -6.29 -10.32
CA VAL A 152 19.58 -5.43 -9.13
C VAL A 152 21.01 -5.55 -8.59
N ARG A 153 21.65 -4.41 -8.31
CA ARG A 153 22.94 -4.33 -7.61
C ARG A 153 22.84 -3.26 -6.52
N GLY A 154 22.71 -3.70 -5.26
CA GLY A 154 22.45 -2.79 -4.15
C GLY A 154 21.13 -2.04 -4.36
N LYS A 155 21.17 -0.71 -4.40
CA LYS A 155 20.02 0.15 -4.70
C LYS A 155 19.81 0.41 -6.19
N ARG A 156 20.68 -0.08 -7.08
CA ARG A 156 20.58 0.20 -8.51
C ARG A 156 19.84 -0.90 -9.26
N LEU A 157 18.95 -0.49 -10.17
CA LEU A 157 18.39 -1.35 -11.20
C LEU A 157 19.13 -1.10 -12.50
N LEU A 158 19.53 -2.17 -13.19
CA LEU A 158 20.26 -2.13 -14.46
C LEU A 158 19.49 -2.91 -15.52
N LYS A 159 19.51 -2.43 -16.77
CA LYS A 159 19.04 -3.17 -17.95
C LYS A 159 20.17 -3.41 -18.94
N LYS A 160 20.23 -4.62 -19.51
CA LYS A 160 21.25 -5.01 -20.50
C LYS A 160 20.96 -4.47 -21.91
N ASN A 161 19.68 -4.40 -22.27
CA ASN A 161 19.21 -3.89 -23.55
C ASN A 161 18.53 -2.54 -23.30
N PRO A 162 18.93 -1.45 -23.98
CA PRO A 162 18.34 -0.13 -23.81
C PRO A 162 16.83 -0.09 -24.10
N LYS A 163 16.34 -0.98 -24.97
CA LYS A 163 14.92 -1.07 -25.35
C LYS A 163 14.03 -1.76 -24.32
N VAL A 164 14.61 -2.37 -23.28
CA VAL A 164 13.83 -2.92 -22.17
C VAL A 164 13.24 -1.77 -21.37
N SER A 165 11.94 -1.85 -21.10
CA SER A 165 11.22 -0.97 -20.19
C SER A 165 10.45 -1.83 -19.18
N ILE A 166 10.10 -1.24 -18.04
CA ILE A 166 9.33 -1.89 -17.00
C ILE A 166 8.01 -1.17 -16.73
N ASP A 167 7.02 -1.96 -16.32
CA ASP A 167 5.72 -1.54 -15.85
C ASP A 167 5.46 -2.24 -14.51
N LEU A 168 5.15 -1.45 -13.48
CA LEU A 168 4.88 -1.93 -12.12
C LEU A 168 3.39 -1.89 -11.77
N ASN A 169 2.50 -1.52 -12.70
CA ASN A 169 1.06 -1.38 -12.46
C ASN A 169 0.42 -2.66 -11.91
N GLY A 170 0.92 -3.84 -12.30
CA GLY A 170 0.44 -5.13 -11.80
C GLY A 170 0.76 -5.45 -10.33
N ILE A 171 1.48 -4.56 -9.62
CA ILE A 171 1.88 -4.75 -8.21
C ILE A 171 1.87 -3.45 -7.39
N ALA A 172 2.02 -2.28 -8.03
CA ALA A 172 2.19 -1.00 -7.36
C ALA A 172 0.98 -0.58 -6.51
N GLN A 173 -0.25 -0.84 -6.95
CA GLN A 173 -1.45 -0.49 -6.17
C GLN A 173 -1.57 -1.31 -4.88
N GLY A 174 -1.27 -2.61 -4.95
CA GLY A 174 -1.17 -3.46 -3.76
C GLY A 174 -0.11 -2.94 -2.77
N TYR A 175 1.03 -2.49 -3.29
CA TYR A 175 2.05 -1.85 -2.47
C TYR A 175 1.58 -0.51 -1.86
N SER A 176 0.84 0.32 -2.59
CA SER A 176 0.30 1.57 -2.06
C SER A 176 -0.63 1.33 -0.87
N VAL A 177 -1.51 0.32 -0.94
CA VAL A 177 -2.41 0.00 0.18
C VAL A 177 -1.63 -0.51 1.39
N ASP A 178 -0.56 -1.28 1.19
CA ASP A 178 0.33 -1.71 2.27
C ASP A 178 1.01 -0.52 2.96
N VAL A 179 1.52 0.45 2.18
CA VAL A 179 2.17 1.66 2.74
C VAL A 179 1.17 2.51 3.53
N LEU A 180 -0.04 2.68 3.02
CA LEU A 180 -1.09 3.41 3.72
C LEU A 180 -1.53 2.68 5.00
N ALA A 181 -1.64 1.36 4.97
CA ALA A 181 -1.92 0.55 6.16
C ALA A 181 -0.82 0.72 7.22
N ASP A 182 0.46 0.63 6.83
CA ASP A 182 1.61 0.88 7.72
C ASP A 182 1.56 2.28 8.33
N TYR A 183 1.22 3.29 7.52
CA TYR A 183 1.06 4.67 8.00
C TYR A 183 -0.06 4.78 9.05
N LEU A 184 -1.24 4.20 8.80
CA LEU A 184 -2.35 4.22 9.77
C LEU A 184 -1.97 3.50 11.07
N LEU A 185 -1.26 2.37 10.99
CA LEU A 185 -0.73 1.65 12.14
C LEU A 185 0.27 2.48 12.94
N GLN A 186 1.17 3.20 12.27
CA GLN A 186 2.11 4.13 12.93
C GLN A 186 1.39 5.30 13.59
N GLN A 187 0.23 5.70 13.05
CA GLN A 187 -0.65 6.66 13.70
C GLN A 187 -1.45 6.05 14.87
N GLY A 188 -1.26 4.78 15.21
CA GLY A 188 -1.97 4.12 16.30
C GLY A 188 -3.42 3.76 15.96
N ILE A 189 -3.80 3.80 14.69
CA ILE A 189 -5.11 3.39 14.20
C ILE A 189 -5.07 1.89 13.94
N GLN A 190 -5.89 1.13 14.65
CA GLN A 190 -5.84 -0.34 14.66
C GLN A 190 -7.06 -1.01 14.01
N ASN A 191 -8.05 -0.20 13.59
CA ASN A 191 -9.28 -0.66 12.98
C ASN A 191 -9.55 0.19 11.73
N PHE A 192 -9.23 -0.36 10.56
CA PHE A 192 -9.37 0.36 9.30
C PHE A 192 -9.47 -0.57 8.09
N ILE A 193 -10.00 -0.02 7.00
CA ILE A 193 -9.89 -0.57 5.66
C ILE A 193 -9.32 0.52 4.74
N VAL A 194 -8.37 0.12 3.90
CA VAL A 194 -7.80 0.94 2.82
C VAL A 194 -8.12 0.24 1.52
N GLU A 195 -8.71 0.96 0.58
CA GLU A 195 -8.97 0.53 -0.79
C GLU A 195 -8.37 1.53 -1.78
N LEU A 196 -7.78 1.02 -2.86
CA LEU A 196 -7.26 1.79 -3.99
C LEU A 196 -7.36 0.96 -5.27
N GLY A 197 -8.20 1.39 -6.20
CA GLY A 197 -8.33 0.75 -7.53
C GLY A 197 -8.74 -0.73 -7.49
N GLY A 198 -9.48 -1.15 -6.47
CA GLY A 198 -9.88 -2.53 -6.23
C GLY A 198 -8.88 -3.35 -5.40
N SER A 199 -7.67 -2.85 -5.13
CA SER A 199 -6.77 -3.43 -4.14
C SER A 199 -7.20 -3.00 -2.75
N CYS A 200 -7.25 -3.92 -1.77
CA CYS A 200 -7.65 -3.57 -0.42
C CYS A 200 -6.87 -4.30 0.68
N VAL A 201 -6.75 -3.64 1.83
CA VAL A 201 -6.24 -4.19 3.09
C VAL A 201 -7.20 -3.78 4.19
N SER A 202 -7.52 -4.71 5.09
CA SER A 202 -8.30 -4.46 6.29
C SER A 202 -7.53 -4.95 7.51
N VAL A 203 -7.48 -4.12 8.54
CA VAL A 203 -6.93 -4.46 9.84
C VAL A 203 -8.01 -4.22 10.88
N VAL A 204 -8.32 -5.26 11.65
CA VAL A 204 -9.24 -5.19 12.78
C VAL A 204 -8.54 -5.81 13.97
N LYS A 205 -8.28 -5.02 15.02
CA LYS A 205 -7.87 -5.60 16.29
C LYS A 205 -9.12 -5.98 17.05
N SER A 206 -9.26 -7.27 17.34
CA SER A 206 -10.37 -7.77 18.14
C SER A 206 -10.47 -6.97 19.44
N LEU A 207 -11.66 -6.41 19.68
CA LEU A 207 -12.09 -5.95 20.99
C LEU A 207 -12.44 -7.20 21.81
N THR A 208 -11.48 -8.09 22.08
CA THR A 208 -11.69 -9.05 23.16
C THR A 208 -11.71 -8.23 24.44
N GLU A 209 -12.93 -8.05 24.96
CA GLU A 209 -13.20 -7.60 26.31
C GLU A 209 -12.24 -8.33 27.26
N ASN A 210 -11.43 -7.57 27.98
CA ASN A 210 -10.68 -8.12 29.10
C ASN A 210 -11.74 -8.57 30.14
N GLY A 211 -12.01 -9.87 30.16
CA GLY A 211 -12.73 -10.55 31.25
C GLY A 211 -11.89 -10.63 32.51
#